data_AF-A0A530AQD4-F1
#
_entry.id   AF-A0A530AQD4-F1
#
_cell.length_a   1.000
_cell.length_b   1.000
_cell.length_c   1.000
_cell.angle_alpha   90.00
_cell.angle_beta   90.00
_cell.angle_gamma   90.00
#
_symmetry.space_group_name_H-M   'P 1'
#
loop_
_entity.id
_entity.type
_entity.pdbx_description
1 polymer ?
#
loop_
_entity_poly.entity_id
_entity_poly.type
_entity_poly.pdbx_seq_one_letter_code
_entity_poly.pdbx_strand_id
1 'polypeptide(L)'
;ASFVSGFEAEAVSADLFTAVPGRRLDDNAHVLMRWTGGARGTILASQTSPGHYNDLSVRIYGEKAGLEWSGSRPEELRFSPYGEETRTMMRGGHGSTAEARRVSRMPAAHPEGYIEAFANFYRDATDIIRAHRSGSAVDAVRAAQVPDVVDGARGVKFVAAAVESNAAGGAWTTAKFE
;
A
#
# COMPACT_ATOMS: atom_id res chain seq x y z
N ALA A 1 1.91 1.84 1.28
CA ALA A 1 2.29 2.57 2.51
C ALA A 1 1.53 3.88 2.62
N SER A 2 1.58 4.79 1.62
CA SER A 2 0.88 6.10 1.65
C SER A 2 -0.61 6.00 1.99
N PHE A 3 -1.34 5.07 1.37
CA PHE A 3 -2.75 4.82 1.67
C PHE A 3 -3.01 4.47 3.15
N VAL A 4 -2.10 3.71 3.78
CA VAL A 4 -2.27 3.23 5.15
C VAL A 4 -1.77 4.24 6.19
N SER A 5 -0.66 4.93 5.90
CA SER A 5 -0.07 5.91 6.82
C SER A 5 -0.65 7.33 6.68
N GLY A 6 -1.25 7.65 5.53
CA GLY A 6 -1.62 9.01 5.15
C GLY A 6 -0.43 9.91 4.83
N PHE A 7 0.79 9.36 4.76
CA PHE A 7 2.01 10.13 4.46
C PHE A 7 2.38 10.04 2.98
N GLU A 8 3.01 11.09 2.47
CA GLU A 8 3.50 11.16 1.10
C GLU A 8 5.02 10.99 1.04
N ALA A 9 5.52 10.41 -0.05
CA ALA A 9 6.95 10.27 -0.26
C ALA A 9 7.54 11.64 -0.63
N GLU A 10 8.49 12.14 0.16
CA GLU A 10 9.19 13.39 -0.11
C GLU A 10 10.41 13.16 -1.00
N ALA A 11 11.21 12.15 -0.66
CA ALA A 11 12.42 11.83 -1.40
C ALA A 11 12.76 10.34 -1.31
N VAL A 12 13.43 9.84 -2.34
CA VAL A 12 13.88 8.46 -2.45
C VAL A 12 15.38 8.40 -2.76
N SER A 13 16.02 7.33 -2.28
CA SER A 13 17.37 6.92 -2.69
C SER A 13 17.26 5.46 -3.10
N ALA A 14 17.56 5.16 -4.37
CA ALA A 14 17.23 3.89 -4.98
C ALA A 14 18.45 3.23 -5.64
N ASP A 15 18.51 1.91 -5.49
CA ASP A 15 19.42 1.00 -6.16
C ASP A 15 18.57 -0.03 -6.92
N LEU A 16 18.61 0.07 -8.24
CA LEU A 16 17.85 -0.77 -9.17
C LEU A 16 18.84 -1.62 -9.94
N PHE A 17 18.57 -2.93 -10.03
CA PHE A 17 19.43 -3.84 -10.76
C PHE A 17 18.65 -4.89 -11.53
N THR A 18 19.31 -5.43 -12.57
CA THR A 18 18.79 -6.50 -13.40
C THR A 18 19.61 -7.75 -13.16
N ALA A 19 19.04 -8.72 -12.44
CA ALA A 19 19.67 -9.99 -12.13
C ALA A 19 19.64 -10.95 -13.33
N VAL A 20 18.57 -10.95 -14.13
CA VAL A 20 18.43 -11.89 -15.26
C VAL A 20 19.16 -11.36 -16.50
N PRO A 21 20.16 -12.09 -17.03
CA PRO A 21 20.88 -11.68 -18.23
C PRO A 21 19.94 -11.45 -19.43
N GLY A 22 20.17 -10.36 -20.16
CA GLY A 22 19.41 -10.00 -21.36
C GLY A 22 18.10 -9.25 -21.10
N ARG A 23 17.67 -9.08 -19.85
CA ARG A 23 16.56 -8.16 -19.53
C ARG A 23 17.00 -6.71 -19.68
N ARG A 24 16.09 -5.88 -20.20
CA ARG A 24 16.30 -4.44 -20.38
C ARG A 24 15.84 -3.59 -19.19
N LEU A 25 14.86 -4.09 -18.45
CA LEU A 25 14.30 -3.43 -17.27
C LEU A 25 14.91 -4.02 -16.01
N ASP A 26 14.88 -3.25 -14.93
CA ASP A 26 15.15 -3.73 -13.59
C ASP A 26 14.19 -4.85 -13.21
N ASP A 27 14.69 -5.83 -12.46
CA ASP A 27 13.88 -6.91 -11.89
C ASP A 27 14.06 -7.01 -10.36
N ASN A 28 14.77 -6.03 -9.79
CA ASN A 28 14.94 -5.81 -8.36
C ASN A 28 15.12 -4.31 -8.07
N ALA A 29 14.57 -3.86 -6.95
CA ALA A 29 14.74 -2.51 -6.45
C ALA A 29 14.88 -2.49 -4.92
N HIS A 30 15.92 -1.81 -4.44
CA HIS A 30 16.10 -1.38 -3.06
C HIS A 30 15.87 0.12 -2.98
N VAL A 31 14.86 0.56 -2.25
CA VAL A 31 14.52 1.99 -2.18
C VAL A 31 14.42 2.44 -0.74
N LEU A 32 15.31 3.35 -0.33
CA LEU A 32 15.19 4.10 0.93
C LEU A 32 14.29 5.32 0.71
N MET A 33 13.45 5.64 1.69
CA MET A 33 12.44 6.69 1.57
C MET A 33 12.43 7.65 2.74
N ARG A 34 12.20 8.93 2.42
CA ARG A 34 11.82 9.98 3.37
C ARG A 34 10.35 10.30 3.14
N TRP A 35 9.58 10.27 4.21
CA TRP A 35 8.16 10.57 4.19
C TRP A 35 7.89 11.94 4.79
N THR A 36 6.78 12.55 4.38
CA THR A 36 6.20 13.71 5.07
C THR A 36 6.06 13.41 6.56
N GLY A 37 6.35 14.40 7.41
CA GLY A 37 6.34 14.22 8.87
C GLY A 37 7.60 13.55 9.43
N GLY A 38 8.63 13.34 8.61
CA GLY A 38 9.97 12.93 9.07
C GLY A 38 10.18 11.41 9.22
N ALA A 39 9.16 10.60 8.94
CA ALA A 39 9.29 9.15 8.99
C ALA A 39 10.26 8.62 7.92
N ARG A 40 10.86 7.46 8.20
CA ARG A 40 11.77 6.75 7.29
C ARG A 40 11.13 5.45 6.84
N GLY A 41 11.46 4.99 5.64
CA GLY A 41 10.97 3.72 5.15
C GLY A 41 11.89 3.08 4.13
N THR A 42 11.57 1.83 3.81
CA THR A 42 12.24 1.05 2.78
C THR A 42 11.19 0.32 1.95
N ILE A 43 11.42 0.25 0.65
CA ILE A 43 10.71 -0.65 -0.26
C ILE A 43 11.73 -1.63 -0.82
N LEU A 44 11.38 -2.91 -0.77
CA LEU A 44 12.03 -3.97 -1.51
C LEU A 44 11.01 -4.48 -2.53
N ALA A 45 11.38 -4.46 -3.81
CA ALA A 45 10.62 -5.09 -4.87
C ALA A 45 11.53 -6.03 -5.65
N SER A 46 11.07 -7.24 -5.92
CA SER A 46 11.86 -8.25 -6.63
C SER A 46 10.97 -9.18 -7.43
N GLN A 47 11.42 -9.53 -8.63
CA GLN A 47 10.86 -10.58 -9.48
C GLN A 47 11.77 -11.82 -9.53
N THR A 48 12.85 -11.83 -8.76
CA THR A 48 13.91 -12.84 -8.82
C THR A 48 14.31 -13.33 -7.42
N SER A 49 13.34 -13.35 -6.49
CA SER A 49 13.48 -13.89 -5.14
C SER A 49 12.75 -15.23 -5.03
N PRO A 50 13.41 -16.39 -5.27
CA PRO A 50 12.78 -17.70 -5.21
C PRO A 50 12.10 -17.95 -3.85
N GLY A 51 10.90 -18.54 -3.88
CA GLY A 51 10.08 -18.77 -2.69
C GLY A 51 8.98 -17.73 -2.48
N HIS A 52 9.02 -16.60 -3.19
CA HIS A 52 7.98 -15.58 -3.15
C HIS A 52 7.11 -15.63 -4.42
N TYR A 53 5.82 -15.94 -4.27
CA TYR A 53 4.85 -15.89 -5.37
C TYR A 53 4.26 -14.48 -5.54
N ASN A 54 3.55 -13.99 -4.51
CA ASN A 54 2.99 -12.65 -4.44
C ASN A 54 2.96 -12.19 -2.98
N ASP A 55 4.09 -11.67 -2.49
CA ASP A 55 4.31 -11.39 -1.07
C ASP A 55 4.28 -9.89 -0.76
N LEU A 56 3.24 -9.20 -1.26
CA LEU A 56 3.00 -7.82 -0.87
C LEU A 56 2.79 -7.76 0.64
N SER A 57 3.67 -7.05 1.34
CA SER A 57 3.55 -6.79 2.78
C SER A 57 3.74 -5.31 3.07
N VAL A 58 3.05 -4.84 4.10
CA VAL A 58 3.14 -3.46 4.58
C VAL A 58 3.28 -3.49 6.09
N ARG A 59 4.27 -2.76 6.59
CA ARG A 59 4.57 -2.65 8.02
C ARG A 59 4.72 -1.17 8.36
N ILE A 60 4.03 -0.73 9.40
CA ILE A 60 4.07 0.65 9.88
C ILE A 60 4.36 0.60 11.37
N TYR A 61 5.37 1.35 11.80
CA TYR A 61 5.77 1.44 13.18
C TYR A 61 5.65 2.90 13.61
N GLY A 62 4.77 3.15 14.57
CA GLY A 62 4.63 4.43 15.23
C GLY A 62 5.17 4.39 16.65
N GLU A 63 5.08 5.52 17.35
CA GLU A 63 5.57 5.67 18.73
C GLU A 63 4.80 4.81 19.74
N LYS A 64 3.58 4.40 19.41
CA LYS A 64 2.67 3.69 20.32
C LYS A 64 2.45 2.22 19.96
N ALA A 65 2.63 1.86 18.69
CA ALA A 65 2.34 0.51 18.21
C ALA A 65 2.95 0.25 16.82
N GLY A 66 3.08 -1.03 16.49
CA GLY A 66 3.31 -1.52 15.14
C GLY A 66 2.06 -2.14 14.53
N LEU A 67 1.91 -2.00 13.21
CA LEU A 67 0.92 -2.67 12.38
C LEU A 67 1.62 -3.42 11.25
N GLU A 68 1.27 -4.69 11.05
CA GLU A 68 1.83 -5.52 9.99
C GLU A 68 0.71 -6.28 9.26
N TRP A 69 0.73 -6.19 7.94
CA TRP A 69 -0.19 -6.91 7.05
C TRP A 69 0.59 -7.58 5.92
N SER A 70 0.17 -8.79 5.54
CA SER A 70 0.73 -9.55 4.41
C SER A 70 -0.40 -10.05 3.51
N GLY A 71 -0.23 -9.88 2.20
CA GLY A 71 -1.15 -10.37 1.19
C GLY A 71 -1.24 -11.90 1.12
N SER A 72 -0.26 -12.63 1.67
CA SER A 72 -0.33 -14.08 1.82
C SER A 72 -1.33 -14.53 2.91
N ARG A 73 -1.65 -13.64 3.86
CA ARG A 73 -2.61 -13.84 4.95
C ARG A 73 -3.52 -12.60 5.04
N PRO A 74 -4.32 -12.32 3.98
CA PRO A 74 -4.98 -11.02 3.81
C PRO A 74 -6.06 -10.74 4.86
N GLU A 75 -6.55 -11.78 5.54
CA GLU A 75 -7.57 -11.68 6.58
C GLU A 75 -7.00 -11.34 7.97
N GLU A 76 -5.68 -11.25 8.11
CA GLU A 76 -4.99 -11.00 9.37
C GLU A 76 -4.30 -9.64 9.37
N LEU A 77 -4.43 -8.93 10.49
CA LEU A 77 -3.66 -7.73 10.79
C LEU A 77 -2.99 -7.91 12.15
N ARG A 78 -1.65 -7.89 12.16
CA ARG A 78 -0.88 -7.94 13.42
C ARG A 78 -0.79 -6.54 14.00
N PHE A 79 -1.22 -6.39 15.25
CA PHE A 79 -1.19 -5.15 16.01
C PHE A 79 -0.37 -5.35 17.28
N SER A 80 0.72 -4.60 17.42
CA SER A 80 1.68 -4.73 18.51
C SER A 80 1.78 -3.41 19.26
N PRO A 81 1.00 -3.18 20.33
CA PRO A 81 1.16 -2.01 21.18
C PRO A 81 2.54 -2.03 21.86
N TYR A 82 3.13 -0.85 22.07
CA TYR A 82 4.41 -0.72 22.75
C TYR A 82 4.29 -1.18 24.21
N GLY A 83 5.13 -2.12 24.61
CA GLY A 83 5.13 -2.68 25.96
C GLY A 83 4.06 -3.74 26.24
N GLU A 84 3.33 -4.20 25.22
CA GLU A 84 2.28 -5.22 25.35
C GLU A 84 2.47 -6.39 24.37
N GLU A 85 1.70 -7.45 24.56
CA GLU A 85 1.68 -8.60 23.64
C GLU A 85 1.08 -8.22 22.27
N THR A 86 1.64 -8.80 21.22
CA THR A 86 1.08 -8.70 19.87
C THR A 86 -0.27 -9.41 19.80
N ARG A 87 -1.23 -8.73 19.15
CA ARG A 87 -2.58 -9.22 18.90
C ARG A 87 -2.75 -9.44 17.40
N THR A 88 -3.42 -10.52 17.01
CA THR A 88 -3.85 -10.74 15.62
C THR A 88 -5.33 -10.39 15.50
N MET A 89 -5.62 -9.33 14.74
CA MET A 89 -6.97 -8.92 14.39
C MET A 89 -7.41 -9.68 13.14
N MET A 90 -8.60 -10.26 13.19
CA MET A 90 -9.19 -11.02 12.08
C MET A 90 -10.22 -10.18 11.33
N ARG A 91 -10.22 -10.24 10.00
CA ARG A 91 -11.29 -9.71 9.14
C ARG A 91 -12.64 -10.24 9.60
N GLY A 92 -13.61 -9.34 9.78
CA GLY A 92 -14.96 -9.67 10.26
C GLY A 92 -15.03 -10.09 11.74
N GLY A 93 -13.91 -10.13 12.46
CA GLY A 93 -13.85 -10.49 13.87
C GLY A 93 -14.31 -9.38 14.84
N HIS A 94 -14.32 -9.68 16.13
CA HIS A 94 -14.80 -8.79 17.20
C HIS A 94 -14.15 -7.40 17.19
N GLY A 95 -12.84 -7.31 16.88
CA GLY A 95 -12.10 -6.05 16.79
C GLY A 95 -12.22 -5.30 15.45
N SER A 96 -13.01 -5.79 14.48
CA SER A 96 -13.17 -5.12 13.19
C SER A 96 -13.87 -3.77 13.32
N THR A 97 -13.35 -2.75 12.65
CA THR A 97 -13.98 -1.42 12.56
C THR A 97 -15.22 -1.45 11.67
N ALA A 98 -16.02 -0.38 11.70
CA ALA A 98 -17.15 -0.22 10.77
C ALA A 98 -16.70 -0.29 9.30
N GLU A 99 -15.57 0.37 8.97
CA GLU A 99 -15.00 0.34 7.61
C GLU A 99 -14.54 -1.05 7.19
N ALA A 100 -13.88 -1.80 8.08
CA ALA A 100 -13.48 -3.18 7.77
C ALA A 100 -14.69 -4.10 7.56
N ARG A 101 -15.76 -3.92 8.34
CA ARG A 101 -17.01 -4.69 8.20
C ARG A 101 -17.75 -4.34 6.91
N ARG A 102 -17.77 -3.06 6.50
CA ARG A 102 -18.40 -2.58 5.25
C ARG A 102 -17.91 -3.34 4.02
N VAL A 103 -16.62 -3.69 4.01
CA VAL A 103 -15.96 -4.35 2.87
C VAL A 103 -15.83 -5.87 3.04
N SER A 104 -16.43 -6.43 4.10
CA SER A 104 -16.51 -7.86 4.36
C SER A 104 -17.86 -8.40 3.90
N ARG A 105 -17.87 -9.53 3.18
CA ARG A 105 -19.08 -10.18 2.66
C ARG A 105 -19.50 -11.37 3.51
N MET A 106 -18.52 -12.07 4.08
CA MET A 106 -18.72 -13.29 4.82
C MET A 106 -18.28 -13.13 6.28
N PRO A 107 -18.83 -13.93 7.21
CA PRO A 107 -18.37 -13.97 8.59
C PRO A 107 -16.86 -14.24 8.68
N ALA A 108 -16.27 -13.94 9.83
CA ALA A 108 -14.88 -14.30 10.11
C ALA A 108 -14.64 -15.81 9.86
N ALA A 109 -13.42 -16.14 9.41
CA ALA A 109 -12.98 -17.49 9.03
C ALA A 109 -13.63 -18.10 7.77
N HIS A 110 -14.56 -17.41 7.10
CA HIS A 110 -14.94 -17.74 5.73
C HIS A 110 -14.02 -16.99 4.77
N PRO A 111 -13.14 -17.67 4.02
CA PRO A 111 -12.05 -16.99 3.33
C PRO A 111 -12.55 -15.95 2.33
N GLU A 112 -12.08 -14.72 2.51
CA GLU A 112 -12.10 -13.68 1.48
C GLU A 112 -10.64 -13.33 1.11
N GLY A 113 -10.43 -12.85 -0.12
CA GLY A 113 -9.08 -12.53 -0.58
C GLY A 113 -9.06 -11.59 -1.77
N TYR A 114 -8.21 -11.92 -2.73
CA TYR A 114 -7.86 -11.04 -3.85
C TYR A 114 -9.09 -10.62 -4.68
N ILE A 115 -9.99 -11.56 -4.98
CA ILE A 115 -11.18 -11.29 -5.80
C ILE A 115 -12.16 -10.38 -5.05
N GLU A 116 -12.40 -10.65 -3.77
CA GLU A 116 -13.26 -9.83 -2.92
C GLU A 116 -12.71 -8.42 -2.74
N ALA A 117 -11.38 -8.28 -2.63
CA ALA A 117 -10.70 -6.98 -2.57
C ALA A 117 -10.93 -6.16 -3.85
N PHE A 118 -10.75 -6.76 -5.03
CA PHE A 118 -11.06 -6.08 -6.29
C PHE A 118 -12.56 -5.77 -6.43
N ALA A 119 -13.43 -6.69 -6.04
CA ALA A 119 -14.87 -6.46 -6.06
C ALA A 119 -15.29 -5.30 -5.12
N ASN A 120 -14.58 -5.09 -4.00
CA ASN A 120 -14.78 -3.93 -3.13
C ASN A 120 -14.42 -2.62 -3.86
N PHE A 121 -13.29 -2.58 -4.54
CA PHE A 121 -12.87 -1.42 -5.34
C PHE A 121 -13.88 -1.09 -6.44
N TYR A 122 -14.30 -2.09 -7.22
CA TYR A 122 -15.28 -1.89 -8.30
C TYR A 122 -16.65 -1.42 -7.79
N ARG A 123 -17.11 -1.94 -6.65
CA ARG A 123 -18.35 -1.48 -6.01
C ARG A 123 -18.23 -0.01 -5.63
N ASP A 124 -17.17 0.35 -4.91
CA ASP A 124 -16.99 1.71 -4.41
C ASP A 124 -16.84 2.72 -5.57
N ALA A 125 -16.11 2.36 -6.63
CA ALA A 125 -16.01 3.16 -7.85
C ALA A 125 -17.38 3.31 -8.57
N THR A 126 -18.17 2.25 -8.62
CA THR A 126 -19.51 2.29 -9.23
C THR A 126 -20.46 3.20 -8.47
N ASP A 127 -20.40 3.19 -7.14
CA ASP A 127 -21.20 4.09 -6.30
C ASP A 127 -20.87 5.57 -6.57
N ILE A 128 -19.58 5.90 -6.70
CA ILE A 128 -19.10 7.25 -7.06
C ILE A 128 -19.64 7.66 -8.44
N ILE A 129 -19.51 6.78 -9.44
CA ILE A 129 -20.00 7.04 -10.81
C ILE A 129 -21.51 7.29 -10.81
N ARG A 130 -22.28 6.48 -10.07
CA ARG A 130 -23.74 6.63 -9.98
C ARG A 130 -24.14 7.94 -9.34
N ALA A 131 -23.54 8.28 -8.20
CA ALA A 131 -23.80 9.54 -7.51
C ALA A 131 -23.51 10.75 -8.41
N HIS A 132 -22.39 10.74 -9.12
CA HIS A 132 -22.06 11.79 -10.08
C HIS A 132 -23.09 11.91 -11.20
N ARG A 133 -23.51 10.79 -11.80
CA ARG A 133 -24.50 10.78 -12.90
C ARG A 133 -25.90 11.22 -12.48
N SER A 134 -26.29 10.98 -11.22
CA SER A 134 -27.59 11.40 -10.69
C SER A 134 -27.58 12.81 -10.08
N GLY A 135 -26.43 13.51 -10.10
CA GLY A 135 -26.28 14.80 -9.41
C GLY A 135 -26.36 14.70 -7.89
N SER A 136 -26.21 13.50 -7.33
CA SER A 136 -26.20 13.26 -5.89
C SER A 136 -24.81 13.56 -5.31
N ALA A 137 -24.76 13.90 -4.02
CA ALA A 137 -23.49 14.10 -3.34
C ALA A 137 -22.70 12.78 -3.30
N VAL A 138 -21.40 12.86 -3.60
CA VAL A 138 -20.46 11.74 -3.41
C VAL A 138 -20.04 11.74 -1.94
N ASP A 139 -20.15 10.58 -1.28
CA ASP A 139 -19.61 10.38 0.05
C ASP A 139 -18.07 10.47 0.01
N ALA A 140 -17.51 11.49 0.65
CA ALA A 140 -16.07 11.75 0.66
C ALA A 140 -15.26 10.61 1.29
N VAL A 141 -15.82 9.91 2.29
CA VAL A 141 -15.14 8.77 2.93
C VAL A 141 -15.04 7.62 1.93
N ARG A 142 -16.08 7.39 1.12
CA ARG A 142 -16.06 6.38 0.05
C ARG A 142 -15.14 6.77 -1.09
N ALA A 143 -15.16 8.03 -1.49
CA ALA A 143 -14.27 8.55 -2.53
C ALA A 143 -12.80 8.31 -2.16
N ALA A 144 -12.44 8.53 -0.90
CA ALA A 144 -11.08 8.30 -0.41
C ALA A 144 -10.63 6.81 -0.42
N GLN A 145 -11.55 5.84 -0.59
CA GLN A 145 -11.19 4.42 -0.71
C GLN A 145 -10.87 4.00 -2.16
N VAL A 146 -11.14 4.86 -3.13
CA VAL A 146 -10.94 4.60 -4.55
C VAL A 146 -9.80 5.50 -5.04
N PRO A 147 -8.61 4.94 -5.37
CA PRO A 147 -7.51 5.71 -5.92
C PRO A 147 -7.94 6.59 -7.10
N ASP A 148 -7.51 7.84 -7.08
CA ASP A 148 -7.81 8.82 -8.12
C ASP A 148 -6.64 9.04 -9.08
N VAL A 149 -6.78 10.04 -9.96
CA VAL A 149 -5.73 10.40 -10.92
C VAL A 149 -4.47 10.96 -10.24
N VAL A 150 -4.61 11.62 -9.10
CA VAL A 150 -3.50 12.18 -8.33
C VAL A 150 -2.71 11.05 -7.67
N ASP A 151 -3.39 10.03 -7.14
CA ASP A 151 -2.72 8.83 -6.63
C ASP A 151 -1.93 8.10 -7.73
N GLY A 152 -2.50 8.01 -8.94
CA GLY A 152 -1.80 7.48 -10.10
C GLY A 152 -0.56 8.31 -10.47
N ALA A 153 -0.69 9.64 -10.50
CA ALA A 153 0.41 10.54 -10.85
C ALA A 153 1.53 10.52 -9.79
N ARG A 154 1.20 10.41 -8.51
CA ARG A 154 2.15 10.15 -7.42
C ARG A 154 2.93 8.85 -7.63
N GLY A 155 2.25 7.78 -8.05
CA GLY A 155 2.89 6.51 -8.39
C GLY A 155 3.91 6.66 -9.52
N VAL A 156 3.54 7.35 -10.60
CA VAL A 156 4.45 7.64 -11.73
C VAL A 156 5.64 8.49 -11.28
N LYS A 157 5.40 9.53 -10.49
CA LYS A 157 6.46 10.40 -9.94
C LYS A 157 7.43 9.62 -9.05
N PHE A 158 6.93 8.72 -8.21
CA PHE A 158 7.75 7.84 -7.38
C PHE A 158 8.68 6.95 -8.24
N VAL A 159 8.14 6.29 -9.27
CA VAL A 159 8.93 5.44 -10.17
C VAL A 159 9.99 6.27 -10.90
N ALA A 160 9.62 7.43 -11.44
CA ALA A 160 10.55 8.34 -12.12
C ALA A 160 11.70 8.78 -11.20
N ALA A 161 11.39 9.15 -9.95
CA ALA A 161 12.39 9.56 -8.96
C ALA A 161 13.33 8.41 -8.57
N ALA A 162 12.84 7.18 -8.48
CA ALA A 162 13.68 6.01 -8.20
C ALA A 162 14.64 5.72 -9.37
N VAL A 163 14.16 5.77 -10.61
CA VAL A 163 15.01 5.61 -11.81
C VAL A 163 16.08 6.70 -11.89
N GLU A 164 15.70 7.95 -11.66
CA GLU A 164 16.63 9.09 -11.62
C GLU A 164 17.67 8.94 -10.50
N SER A 165 17.25 8.54 -9.31
CA SER A 165 18.14 8.29 -8.17
C SER A 165 19.19 7.23 -8.48
N ASN A 166 18.78 6.09 -9.06
CA ASN A 166 19.69 5.02 -9.44
C ASN A 166 20.70 5.45 -10.52
N ALA A 167 20.23 6.16 -11.55
CA ALA A 167 21.12 6.72 -12.58
C ALA A 167 22.16 7.70 -12.00
N ALA A 168 21.83 8.37 -10.90
CA ALA A 168 22.71 9.27 -10.16
C ALA A 168 23.50 8.56 -9.03
N GLY A 169 23.66 7.23 -9.08
CA GLY A 169 24.44 6.48 -8.08
C GLY A 169 23.77 6.42 -6.71
N GLY A 170 22.44 6.41 -6.66
CA GLY A 170 21.65 6.35 -5.44
C GLY A 170 21.48 7.70 -4.73
N ALA A 171 21.75 8.82 -5.41
CA ALA A 171 21.55 10.16 -4.84
C ALA A 171 20.07 10.37 -4.43
N TRP A 172 19.84 11.15 -3.37
CA TRP A 172 18.48 11.46 -2.92
C TRP A 172 17.76 12.33 -3.95
N THR A 173 16.63 11.84 -4.47
CA THR A 173 15.82 12.50 -5.49
C THR A 173 14.42 12.80 -4.96
N THR A 174 13.85 13.96 -5.32
CA THR A 174 12.50 14.33 -4.91
C THR A 174 11.43 13.43 -5.53
N ALA A 175 10.60 12.84 -4.67
CA ALA A 175 9.46 12.00 -5.04
C ALA A 175 8.12 12.70 -4.78
N LYS A 176 8.15 13.94 -4.27
CA LYS A 176 6.95 14.74 -4.01
C LYS A 176 6.24 15.08 -5.32
N PHE A 177 4.92 14.95 -5.31
CA PHE A 177 4.04 15.32 -6.41
C PHE A 177 3.32 16.62 -6.02
N GLU A 178 3.53 17.67 -6.81
CA GLU A 178 3.00 19.03 -6.59
C GLU A 178 1.77 19.31 -7.47
#